data_AF-A0A829WEE1-F1
#
_entry.id   AF-A0A829WEE1-F1
#
_cell.length_a   1.000
_cell.length_b   1.000
_cell.length_c   1.000
_cell.angle_alpha   90.00
_cell.angle_beta   90.00
_cell.angle_gamma   90.00
#
_symmetry.space_group_name_H-M   'P 1'
#
loop_
_entity.id
_entity.type
_entity.pdbx_description
1 polymer ?
#
loop_
_entity_poly.entity_id
_entity_poly.type
_entity_poly.pdbx_seq_one_letter_code
_entity_poly.pdbx_strand_id
1 'polypeptide(L)'
;MKEKSLVRIIETTLENFKNISYGNIRYFNRSSVERNAEIISGDINGIYGANGSGKTAVIESLDMLQHILCGESVPFSEYEGMFSDSEDMRLGTVFFVENKDEQFKVAYDLKLRKNEEDRRIQIQSEQIQYWIKGTTWKEKHEFFFVNPFYDLDNVISNEPANVISSKYKTRITD
;
A
#
# COMPACT_ATOMS: atom_id res chain seq x y z
N MET A 1 22.79 0.33 19.20
CA MET A 1 22.54 -0.33 17.90
C MET A 1 21.09 -0.06 17.53
N LYS A 2 20.79 0.54 16.36
CA LYS A 2 19.40 0.61 15.89
C LYS A 2 18.93 -0.82 15.68
N GLU A 3 17.83 -1.21 16.32
CA GLU A 3 17.18 -2.49 16.03
C GLU A 3 16.87 -2.53 14.54
N LYS A 4 17.32 -3.59 13.86
CA LYS A 4 17.21 -3.71 12.41
C LYS A 4 15.86 -4.34 12.11
N SER A 5 14.85 -3.53 11.82
CA SER A 5 13.63 -4.01 11.18
C SER A 5 13.87 -4.21 9.69
N LEU A 6 13.31 -5.28 9.13
CA LEU A 6 13.32 -5.56 7.70
C LEU A 6 11.90 -5.38 7.17
N VAL A 7 11.75 -4.59 6.10
CA VAL A 7 10.50 -4.46 5.35
C VAL A 7 10.78 -4.81 3.90
N ARG A 8 9.98 -5.69 3.31
CA ARG A 8 10.14 -6.15 1.92
C ARG A 8 8.79 -6.22 1.22
N ILE A 9 8.65 -5.55 0.08
CA ILE A 9 7.51 -5.76 -0.83
C ILE A 9 7.62 -7.16 -1.45
N ILE A 10 6.55 -7.94 -1.35
CA ILE A 10 6.47 -9.30 -1.88
C ILE A 10 5.38 -9.47 -2.94
N GLU A 11 4.40 -8.59 -2.99
CA GLU A 11 3.36 -8.59 -4.02
C GLU A 11 2.79 -7.17 -4.22
N THR A 12 2.50 -6.81 -5.46
CA THR A 12 1.80 -5.57 -5.80
C THR A 12 0.68 -5.87 -6.78
N THR A 13 -0.52 -5.38 -6.50
CA THR A 13 -1.71 -5.45 -7.34
C THR A 13 -2.08 -4.03 -7.76
N LEU A 14 -2.39 -3.87 -9.04
CA LEU A 14 -2.72 -2.59 -9.64
C LEU A 14 -3.97 -2.76 -10.52
N GLU A 15 -5.00 -1.97 -10.29
CA GLU A 15 -6.24 -1.98 -11.07
C GLU A 15 -6.59 -0.55 -11.49
N ASN A 16 -7.11 -0.40 -12.71
CA ASN A 16 -7.59 0.86 -13.29
C ASN A 16 -6.57 2.02 -13.23
N PHE A 17 -5.33 1.74 -13.62
CA PHE A 17 -4.27 2.76 -13.71
C PHE A 17 -3.61 2.75 -15.08
N LYS A 18 -3.61 3.90 -15.77
CA LYS A 18 -3.24 4.02 -17.18
C LYS A 18 -3.99 3.00 -18.04
N ASN A 19 -3.24 2.15 -18.76
CA ASN A 19 -3.76 1.10 -19.62
C ASN A 19 -3.85 -0.27 -18.93
N ILE A 20 -3.68 -0.32 -17.60
CA ILE A 20 -3.78 -1.55 -16.80
C ILE A 20 -5.18 -1.61 -16.19
N SER A 21 -6.00 -2.56 -16.66
CA SER A 21 -7.27 -2.90 -15.99
C SER A 21 -7.03 -3.73 -14.74
N TYR A 22 -6.16 -4.75 -14.84
CA TYR A 22 -5.73 -5.57 -13.71
C TYR A 22 -4.30 -6.08 -13.93
N GLY A 23 -3.44 -5.88 -12.94
CA GLY A 23 -2.07 -6.40 -12.90
C GLY A 23 -1.71 -6.91 -11.52
N ASN A 24 -1.00 -8.03 -11.46
CA ASN A 24 -0.48 -8.61 -10.21
C ASN A 24 0.99 -8.99 -10.41
N ILE A 25 1.86 -8.36 -9.63
CA ILE A 25 3.31 -8.58 -9.63
C ILE A 25 3.66 -9.33 -8.35
N ARG A 26 4.18 -10.56 -8.51
CA ARG A 26 4.73 -11.36 -7.40
C ARG A 26 6.24 -11.31 -7.47
N TYR A 27 6.86 -10.80 -6.41
CA TYR A 27 8.31 -10.65 -6.34
C TYR A 27 8.96 -11.98 -5.92
N PHE A 28 10.27 -12.10 -6.13
CA PHE A 28 10.99 -13.38 -6.01
C PHE A 28 10.80 -14.06 -4.64
N ASN A 29 10.92 -13.32 -3.53
CA ASN A 29 10.71 -13.87 -2.19
C ASN A 29 9.24 -14.20 -1.82
N ARG A 30 8.24 -13.92 -2.69
CA ARG A 30 6.81 -14.11 -2.37
C ARG A 30 6.47 -15.51 -1.87
N SER A 31 6.98 -16.53 -2.56
CA SER A 31 6.69 -17.94 -2.26
C SER A 31 7.39 -18.41 -0.98
N SER A 32 8.62 -17.96 -0.75
CA SER A 32 9.37 -18.29 0.46
C SER A 32 8.72 -17.66 1.70
N VAL A 33 8.34 -16.38 1.61
CA VAL A 33 7.58 -15.72 2.68
C VAL A 33 6.28 -16.46 2.96
N GLU A 34 5.50 -16.83 1.94
CA GLU A 34 4.21 -17.49 2.18
C GLU A 34 4.36 -18.81 2.94
N ARG A 35 5.40 -19.60 2.64
CA ARG A 35 5.61 -20.94 3.21
C ARG A 35 6.38 -20.91 4.52
N ASN A 36 7.48 -20.16 4.55
CA ASN A 36 8.51 -20.24 5.58
C ASN A 36 8.62 -18.95 6.40
N ALA A 37 7.96 -17.86 5.99
CA ALA A 37 8.10 -16.54 6.59
C ALA A 37 9.56 -16.07 6.67
N GLU A 38 10.30 -16.28 5.58
CA GLU A 38 11.71 -15.94 5.49
C GLU A 38 12.02 -15.26 4.15
N ILE A 39 13.14 -14.54 4.12
CA ILE A 39 13.75 -13.98 2.91
C ILE A 39 14.98 -14.83 2.60
N ILE A 40 14.95 -15.57 1.50
CA ILE A 40 16.02 -16.53 1.14
C ILE A 40 17.24 -15.85 0.50
N SER A 41 17.07 -14.69 -0.13
CA SER A 41 18.16 -13.93 -0.75
C SER A 41 17.82 -12.45 -0.93
N GLY A 42 18.85 -11.64 -1.18
CA GLY A 42 18.68 -10.30 -1.71
C GLY A 42 18.12 -10.34 -3.13
N ASP A 43 17.01 -9.64 -3.37
CA ASP A 43 16.34 -9.64 -4.66
C ASP A 43 16.63 -8.34 -5.43
N ILE A 44 17.20 -8.49 -6.63
CA ILE A 44 17.17 -7.45 -7.67
C ILE A 44 16.01 -7.83 -8.59
N ASN A 45 14.94 -7.05 -8.57
CA ASN A 45 13.76 -7.30 -9.39
C ASN A 45 13.83 -6.45 -10.66
N GLY A 46 13.81 -7.10 -11.83
CA GLY A 46 13.70 -6.45 -13.13
C GLY A 46 12.31 -6.64 -13.72
N ILE A 47 11.70 -5.55 -14.21
CA ILE A 47 10.40 -5.60 -14.91
C ILE A 47 10.67 -5.45 -16.40
N TYR A 48 10.39 -6.50 -17.18
CA TYR A 48 10.64 -6.56 -18.63
C TYR A 48 9.34 -6.76 -19.40
N GLY A 49 9.29 -6.29 -20.66
CA GLY A 49 8.11 -6.37 -21.51
C GLY A 49 8.14 -5.35 -22.65
N ALA A 50 7.21 -5.49 -23.61
CA ALA A 50 7.09 -4.58 -24.76
C ALA A 50 6.69 -3.14 -24.35
N ASN A 51 6.86 -2.17 -25.24
CA ASN A 51 6.36 -0.81 -25.01
C ASN A 51 4.84 -0.84 -24.81
N GLY A 52 4.35 -0.05 -23.85
CA GLY A 52 2.93 -0.07 -23.46
C GLY A 52 2.51 -1.24 -22.58
N SER A 53 3.41 -2.17 -22.20
CA SER A 53 3.05 -3.31 -21.33
C SER A 53 2.83 -2.95 -19.85
N GLY A 54 2.78 -1.66 -19.49
CA GLY A 54 2.52 -1.22 -18.12
C GLY A 54 3.73 -1.15 -17.17
N LYS A 55 4.96 -1.31 -17.65
CA LYS A 55 6.16 -1.28 -16.79
C LYS A 55 6.31 0.02 -15.99
N THR A 56 6.20 1.16 -16.68
CA THR A 56 6.29 2.49 -16.05
C THR A 56 5.17 2.69 -15.05
N ALA A 57 3.96 2.20 -15.36
CA ALA A 57 2.81 2.28 -14.47
C ALA A 57 3.05 1.58 -13.12
N VAL A 58 3.83 0.49 -13.10
CA VAL A 58 4.24 -0.16 -11.85
C VAL A 58 5.24 0.68 -11.06
N ILE A 59 6.16 1.37 -11.72
CA ILE A 59 7.11 2.26 -11.02
C ILE A 59 6.38 3.47 -10.45
N GLU A 60 5.51 4.10 -11.22
CA GLU A 60 4.69 5.24 -10.79
C GLU A 60 3.73 4.86 -9.65
N SER A 61 3.18 3.65 -9.64
CA SER A 61 2.35 3.21 -8.51
C SER A 61 3.15 3.01 -7.23
N LEU A 62 4.38 2.52 -7.31
CA LEU A 62 5.26 2.40 -6.14
C LEU A 62 5.74 3.76 -5.63
N ASP A 63 5.91 4.74 -6.52
CA ASP A 63 6.24 6.12 -6.18
C ASP A 63 5.07 6.81 -5.44
N MET A 64 3.84 6.66 -5.94
CA MET A 64 2.63 7.09 -5.21
C MET A 64 2.50 6.39 -3.84
N LEU A 65 2.78 5.10 -3.76
CA LEU A 65 2.80 4.36 -2.50
C LEU A 65 3.82 4.95 -1.52
N GLN A 66 5.00 5.34 -2.00
CA GLN A 66 6.03 5.95 -1.18
C GLN A 66 5.54 7.26 -0.55
N HIS A 67 4.95 8.17 -1.34
CA HIS A 67 4.36 9.40 -0.80
C HIS A 67 3.36 9.11 0.31
N ILE A 68 2.41 8.21 0.06
CA ILE A 68 1.36 7.88 1.03
C ILE A 68 1.96 7.28 2.32
N LEU A 69 2.91 6.34 2.21
CA LEU A 69 3.58 5.75 3.38
C LEU A 69 4.46 6.75 4.15
N CYS A 70 4.93 7.81 3.49
CA CYS A 70 5.64 8.92 4.12
C CYS A 70 4.70 9.97 4.73
N GLY A 71 3.38 9.80 4.59
CA GLY A 71 2.39 10.77 5.05
C GLY A 71 2.36 12.04 4.21
N GLU A 72 2.74 11.94 2.94
CA GLU A 72 2.76 13.03 1.98
C GLU A 72 1.60 12.90 0.97
N SER A 73 1.08 14.03 0.52
CA SER A 73 0.09 14.07 -0.55
C SER A 73 0.70 13.62 -1.88
N VAL A 74 -0.05 12.85 -2.68
CA VAL A 74 0.38 12.45 -4.04
C VAL A 74 0.29 13.65 -5.00
N PRO A 75 1.40 14.04 -5.69
CA PRO A 75 1.42 15.17 -6.62
C PRO A 75 0.41 15.08 -7.78
N PHE A 76 -0.63 15.91 -7.75
CA PHE A 76 -1.69 15.88 -8.78
C PHE A 76 -1.17 16.11 -10.20
N SER A 77 -0.34 17.12 -10.42
CA SER A 77 0.17 17.48 -11.75
C SER A 77 1.02 16.37 -12.40
N GLU A 78 1.55 15.45 -11.61
CA GLU A 78 2.38 14.36 -12.11
C GLU A 78 1.54 13.16 -12.55
N TYR A 79 0.45 12.87 -11.85
CA TYR A 79 -0.33 11.65 -12.07
C TYR A 79 -1.75 11.86 -12.61
N GLU A 80 -2.30 13.08 -12.65
CA GLU A 80 -3.71 13.34 -13.04
C GLU A 80 -4.13 12.64 -14.35
N GLY A 81 -3.27 12.68 -15.37
CA GLY A 81 -3.53 12.05 -16.68
C GLY A 81 -3.42 10.52 -16.70
N MET A 82 -3.09 9.90 -15.58
CA MET A 82 -2.92 8.45 -15.44
C MET A 82 -4.15 7.76 -14.83
N PHE A 83 -5.06 8.53 -14.23
CA PHE A 83 -6.26 8.04 -13.59
C PHE A 83 -7.44 7.96 -14.57
N SER A 84 -8.33 7.00 -14.32
CA SER A 84 -9.65 6.95 -14.97
C SER A 84 -10.57 8.04 -14.42
N ASP A 85 -11.47 8.55 -15.27
CA ASP A 85 -12.53 9.49 -14.85
C ASP A 85 -13.70 8.78 -14.15
N SER A 86 -13.87 7.47 -14.40
CA SER A 86 -15.06 6.71 -13.96
C SER A 86 -14.77 5.64 -12.92
N GLU A 87 -13.51 5.28 -12.72
CA GLU A 87 -13.11 4.16 -11.86
C GLU A 87 -12.02 4.57 -10.88
N ASP A 88 -12.11 4.06 -9.65
CA ASP A 88 -11.03 4.19 -8.70
C ASP A 88 -9.85 3.32 -9.14
N MET A 89 -8.66 3.90 -9.08
CA MET A 89 -7.44 3.13 -9.12
C MET A 89 -7.34 2.34 -7.82
N ARG A 90 -7.00 1.06 -7.92
CA ARG A 90 -6.65 0.23 -6.75
C ARG A 90 -5.16 -0.05 -6.74
N LEU A 91 -4.53 0.16 -5.60
CA LEU A 91 -3.14 -0.21 -5.33
C LEU A 91 -3.06 -1.09 -4.09
N GLY A 92 -2.90 -2.39 -4.30
CA GLY A 92 -2.66 -3.35 -3.23
C GLY A 92 -1.18 -3.67 -3.12
N THR A 93 -0.59 -3.61 -1.94
CA THR A 93 0.81 -4.02 -1.69
C THR A 93 0.89 -4.95 -0.50
N VAL A 94 1.57 -6.07 -0.67
CA VAL A 94 1.87 -7.01 0.42
C VAL A 94 3.33 -6.87 0.81
N PHE A 95 3.55 -6.67 2.11
CA PHE A 95 4.85 -6.60 2.74
C PHE A 95 5.11 -7.83 3.60
N PHE A 96 6.36 -8.24 3.61
CA PHE A 96 6.96 -9.01 4.69
C PHE A 96 7.66 -8.03 5.64
N VAL A 97 7.33 -8.11 6.92
CA VAL A 97 7.96 -7.31 7.96
C VAL A 97 8.56 -8.26 8.99
N GLU A 98 9.83 -8.07 9.29
CA GLU A 98 10.53 -8.77 10.36
C GLU A 98 10.98 -7.73 11.40
N ASN A 99 10.52 -7.93 12.63
CA ASN A 99 10.87 -7.08 13.75
C ASN A 99 11.25 -7.97 14.93
N LYS A 100 12.52 -7.97 15.31
CA LYS A 100 13.08 -8.87 16.32
C LYS A 100 12.81 -10.33 15.94
N ASP A 101 12.08 -11.05 16.79
CA ASP A 101 11.76 -12.47 16.61
C ASP A 101 10.36 -12.66 15.99
N GLU A 102 9.68 -11.58 15.58
CA GLU A 102 8.33 -11.62 15.03
C GLU A 102 8.32 -11.33 13.54
N GLN A 103 7.62 -12.17 12.78
CA GLN A 103 7.36 -11.97 11.36
C GLN A 103 5.89 -11.67 11.11
N PHE A 104 5.67 -10.65 10.28
CA PHE A 104 4.36 -10.21 9.85
C PHE A 104 4.25 -10.27 8.34
N LYS A 105 3.08 -10.69 7.88
CA LYS A 105 2.61 -10.44 6.52
C LYS A 105 1.61 -9.28 6.62
N VAL A 106 1.82 -8.22 5.86
CA VAL A 106 0.98 -7.01 5.91
C VAL A 106 0.46 -6.74 4.51
N ALA A 107 -0.85 -6.76 4.31
CA ALA A 107 -1.49 -6.31 3.07
C ALA A 107 -2.04 -4.89 3.29
N TYR A 108 -1.61 -3.97 2.43
CA TYR A 108 -2.04 -2.58 2.39
C TYR A 108 -2.81 -2.34 1.10
N ASP A 109 -4.08 -1.95 1.20
CA ASP A 109 -4.97 -1.74 0.04
C ASP A 109 -5.43 -0.28 0.01
N LEU A 110 -5.21 0.36 -1.13
CA LEU A 110 -5.56 1.75 -1.38
C LEU A 110 -6.53 1.84 -2.56
N LYS A 111 -7.52 2.71 -2.42
CA LYS A 111 -8.30 3.23 -3.56
C LYS A 111 -8.06 4.70 -3.73
N LEU A 112 -7.67 5.09 -4.93
CA LEU A 112 -7.26 6.44 -5.28
C LEU A 112 -8.16 6.98 -6.40
N ARG A 113 -8.52 8.25 -6.31
CA ARG A 113 -9.28 8.97 -7.34
C ARG A 113 -8.75 10.37 -7.53
N LYS A 114 -8.67 10.85 -8.77
CA LYS A 114 -8.38 12.26 -9.02
C LYS A 114 -9.60 13.14 -8.73
N ASN A 115 -9.36 14.28 -8.08
CA ASN A 115 -10.34 15.34 -7.93
C ASN A 115 -9.85 16.55 -8.73
N GLU A 116 -10.57 16.85 -9.81
CA GLU A 116 -10.26 17.93 -10.75
C GLU A 116 -10.54 19.32 -10.15
N GLU A 117 -11.55 19.44 -9.27
CA GLU A 117 -11.93 20.72 -8.64
C GLU A 117 -10.85 21.19 -7.66
N ASP A 118 -10.41 20.28 -6.78
CA ASP A 118 -9.39 20.55 -5.78
C ASP A 118 -7.96 20.41 -6.32
N ARG A 119 -7.81 19.89 -7.56
CA ARG A 119 -6.53 19.50 -8.17
C ARG A 119 -5.69 18.64 -7.23
N ARG A 120 -6.30 17.58 -6.68
CA ARG A 120 -5.68 16.65 -5.72
C ARG A 120 -6.00 15.19 -6.07
N ILE A 121 -5.08 14.29 -5.74
CA ILE A 121 -5.36 12.84 -5.72
C ILE A 121 -5.92 12.49 -4.33
N GLN A 122 -7.13 11.96 -4.31
CA GLN A 122 -7.86 11.59 -3.11
C GLN A 122 -7.73 10.11 -2.80
N ILE A 123 -7.53 9.78 -1.53
CA ILE A 123 -7.61 8.42 -1.02
C ILE A 123 -9.05 8.15 -0.60
N GLN A 124 -9.75 7.39 -1.43
CA GLN A 124 -11.15 7.01 -1.21
C GLN A 124 -11.29 5.95 -0.11
N SER A 125 -10.31 5.04 -0.03
CA SER A 125 -10.25 4.07 1.05
C SER A 125 -8.83 3.61 1.27
N GLU A 126 -8.53 3.30 2.53
CA GLU A 126 -7.26 2.75 2.95
C GLU A 126 -7.49 1.65 3.96
N GLN A 127 -6.80 0.53 3.76
CA GLN A 127 -6.97 -0.65 4.57
C GLN A 127 -5.64 -1.34 4.83
N ILE A 128 -5.36 -1.66 6.09
CA ILE A 128 -4.25 -2.53 6.49
C ILE A 128 -4.82 -3.81 7.05
N GLN A 129 -4.33 -4.93 6.54
CA GLN A 129 -4.54 -6.25 7.10
C GLN A 129 -3.18 -6.84 7.45
N TYR A 130 -3.03 -7.48 8.61
CA TYR A 130 -1.80 -8.22 8.90
C TYR A 130 -2.06 -9.59 9.53
N TRP A 131 -1.07 -10.46 9.37
CA TRP A 131 -0.99 -11.79 9.95
C TRP A 131 0.35 -11.96 10.65
N ILE A 132 0.34 -12.58 11.83
CA ILE A 132 1.54 -12.92 12.59
C ILE A 132 1.92 -14.36 12.29
N LYS A 133 3.22 -14.63 12.12
CA LYS A 133 3.69 -16.00 11.91
C LYS A 133 3.61 -16.83 13.20
N GLY A 134 2.80 -17.89 13.17
CA GLY A 134 2.87 -19.02 14.10
C GLY A 134 3.37 -20.28 13.37
N THR A 135 2.66 -21.40 13.51
CA THR A 135 2.86 -22.58 12.62
C THR A 135 2.49 -22.25 11.17
N THR A 136 1.38 -21.55 10.98
CA THR A 136 0.94 -20.92 9.73
C THR A 136 0.81 -19.40 9.94
N TRP A 137 0.51 -18.64 8.89
CA TRP A 137 0.05 -17.25 9.04
C TRP A 137 -1.24 -17.25 9.85
N LYS A 138 -1.16 -16.84 11.12
CA LYS A 138 -2.27 -16.82 12.06
C LYS A 138 -2.74 -15.39 12.29
N GLU A 139 -3.99 -15.31 12.74
CA GLU A 139 -4.71 -14.12 13.18
C GLU A 139 -4.70 -12.92 12.22
N LYS A 140 -5.79 -12.74 11.48
CA LYS A 140 -6.04 -11.55 10.68
C LYS A 140 -6.45 -10.41 11.61
N HIS A 141 -5.66 -9.35 11.64
CA HIS A 141 -6.09 -8.04 12.13
C HIS A 141 -6.35 -7.15 10.93
N GLU A 142 -7.37 -6.31 11.03
CA GLU A 142 -7.80 -5.44 9.93
C GLU A 142 -8.17 -4.08 10.50
N PHE A 143 -7.66 -3.04 9.83
CA PHE A 143 -7.86 -1.64 10.14
C PHE A 143 -8.24 -0.91 8.87
N PHE A 144 -9.21 -0.02 8.98
CA PHE A 144 -9.60 0.92 7.95
C PHE A 144 -9.23 2.33 8.39
N PHE A 145 -8.68 3.10 7.47
CA PHE A 145 -8.26 4.48 7.68
C PHE A 145 -8.98 5.37 6.68
N VAL A 146 -9.19 6.62 7.07
CA VAL A 146 -9.73 7.66 6.20
C VAL A 146 -8.89 8.92 6.41
N ASN A 147 -7.95 9.16 5.50
CA ASN A 147 -7.25 10.42 5.34
C ASN A 147 -7.21 10.75 3.84
N PRO A 148 -8.19 11.51 3.30
CA PRO A 148 -8.33 11.66 1.87
C PRO A 148 -7.14 12.35 1.18
N PHE A 149 -6.36 13.17 1.90
CA PHE A 149 -5.34 14.03 1.30
C PHE A 149 -3.93 13.86 1.88
N TYR A 150 -3.78 13.23 3.04
CA TYR A 150 -2.48 13.10 3.73
C TYR A 150 -1.72 14.43 3.83
N ASP A 151 -2.42 15.51 4.15
CA ASP A 151 -1.73 16.71 4.60
C ASP A 151 -1.48 16.66 6.11
N LEU A 152 -0.38 17.27 6.51
CA LEU A 152 -0.02 17.47 7.91
C LEU A 152 -0.88 18.55 8.58
N ASP A 153 -1.63 19.34 7.81
CA ASP A 153 -2.53 20.36 8.36
C ASP A 153 -3.64 19.69 9.17
N ASN A 154 -4.08 18.49 8.80
CA ASN A 154 -5.01 17.66 9.59
C ASN A 154 -4.46 17.27 10.98
N VAL A 155 -3.14 17.07 11.09
CA VAL A 155 -2.47 16.81 12.38
C VAL A 155 -2.40 18.09 13.22
N ILE A 156 -2.22 19.24 12.58
CA ILE A 156 -2.20 20.55 13.23
C ILE A 156 -3.60 20.98 13.67
N SER A 157 -4.63 20.62 12.90
CA SER A 157 -6.05 20.91 13.20
C SER A 157 -6.68 19.92 14.20
N ASN A 158 -5.94 18.87 14.57
CA ASN A 158 -6.38 17.80 15.48
C ASN A 158 -7.67 17.12 14.99
N GLU A 159 -7.81 16.96 13.67
CA GLU A 159 -8.94 16.24 13.11
C GLU A 159 -8.88 14.75 13.49
N PRO A 160 -9.99 14.16 14.00
CA PRO A 160 -9.97 12.79 14.50
C PRO A 160 -9.77 11.78 13.37
N ALA A 161 -8.70 10.99 13.46
CA ALA A 161 -8.48 9.86 12.55
C ALA A 161 -9.56 8.79 12.77
N ASN A 162 -10.34 8.50 11.72
CA ASN A 162 -11.33 7.42 11.76
C ASN A 162 -10.64 6.07 11.55
N VAL A 163 -10.27 5.39 12.66
CA VAL A 163 -9.74 4.03 12.65
C VAL A 163 -10.84 3.04 13.02
N ILE A 164 -11.18 2.14 12.11
CA ILE A 164 -12.16 1.06 12.36
C ILE A 164 -11.42 -0.27 12.36
N SER A 165 -11.46 -1.01 13.48
CA SER A 165 -10.97 -2.39 13.52
C SER A 165 -12.12 -3.39 13.54
N SER A 166 -11.98 -4.48 12.77
CA SER A 166 -12.96 -5.56 12.77
C SER A 166 -13.04 -6.33 14.10
N LYS A 167 -12.04 -6.19 14.98
CA LYS A 167 -12.02 -6.80 16.32
C LYS A 167 -12.30 -5.83 17.48
N TYR A 168 -12.17 -4.53 17.27
CA TYR A 168 -12.44 -3.51 18.28
C TYR A 168 -13.13 -2.31 17.65
N LYS A 169 -14.43 -2.16 17.92
CA LYS A 169 -15.14 -0.88 17.77
C LYS A 169 -14.67 0.03 18.91
N THR A 170 -13.53 0.67 18.77
CA THR A 170 -13.14 1.75 19.68
C THR A 170 -13.08 3.04 18.88
N ARG A 171 -14.06 3.92 19.10
CA ARG A 171 -13.91 5.33 18.78
C ARG A 171 -12.76 5.82 19.68
N ILE A 172 -11.64 6.19 19.07
CA ILE A 172 -10.66 7.03 19.76
C ILE A 172 -11.22 8.44 19.64
N THR A 173 -12.00 8.84 20.66
CA THR A 173 -12.25 10.24 20.95
C THR A 173 -11.19 10.64 21.97
N ASP A 174 -10.29 11.54 21.58
CA ASP A 174 -9.55 12.35 22.55
C ASP A 174 -10.52 13.18 23.41
#